data_AF-A0A1D7QIV2-F1
#
_entry.id   AF-A0A1D7QIV2-F1
#
_cell.length_a   1.000
_cell.length_b   1.000
_cell.length_c   1.000
_cell.angle_alpha   90.00
_cell.angle_beta   90.00
_cell.angle_gamma   90.00
#
_symmetry.space_group_name_H-M   'P 1'
#
loop_
_entity.id
_entity.type
_entity.pdbx_description
1 polymer ?
#
loop_
_entity_poly.entity_id
_entity_poly.type
_entity_poly.pdbx_seq_one_letter_code
_entity_poly.pdbx_strand_id
1 'polypeptide(L)'
;MLTGNFENKTNMLVMGDALDLVELQKTLHKVTSLIAGYDLEDSDIFLLFSHFSQKAEGAWLTGCPQRNAVYGKAEVHYHCFETSAKELLVLSSLLRALADFVLITELDEVNIYLLEHLAKKALSITDHQEAGLIREGIYKSMESSGIKRFIQHFRCYRNDAKLQSEGTSLQTIGEYLFPVVDGLFVRI
;
A
#
# COMPACT_ATOMS: atom_id res chain seq x y z
N MET A 1 -16.32 6.94 6.80
CA MET A 1 -14.94 7.44 6.61
C MET A 1 -13.94 6.41 7.12
N LEU A 2 -12.86 6.14 6.35
CA LEU A 2 -11.77 5.26 6.78
C LEU A 2 -11.09 5.78 8.05
N THR A 3 -10.78 4.87 8.97
CA THR A 3 -10.07 5.11 10.24
C THR A 3 -9.10 3.96 10.51
N GLY A 4 -8.28 4.06 11.56
CA GLY A 4 -7.39 2.95 11.93
C GLY A 4 -7.03 2.91 13.41
N ASN A 5 -6.77 1.68 13.89
CA ASN A 5 -6.41 1.38 15.27
C ASN A 5 -5.18 0.44 15.31
N PHE A 6 -4.38 0.57 16.35
CA PHE A 6 -3.13 -0.16 16.52
C PHE A 6 -3.32 -1.28 17.52
N GLU A 7 -3.14 -2.53 17.10
CA GLU A 7 -3.33 -3.68 17.99
C GLU A 7 -2.03 -4.07 18.69
N ASN A 8 -0.87 -4.07 18.01
CA ASN A 8 0.38 -4.60 18.58
C ASN A 8 1.67 -3.86 18.14
N LYS A 9 1.62 -2.53 17.93
CA LYS A 9 2.71 -1.66 17.43
C LYS A 9 3.23 -1.97 16.01
N THR A 10 3.17 -3.21 15.54
CA THR A 10 3.60 -3.63 14.18
C THR A 10 2.44 -3.74 13.20
N ASN A 11 1.30 -4.23 13.70
CA ASN A 11 0.08 -4.44 12.93
C ASN A 11 -0.98 -3.39 13.27
N MET A 12 -1.74 -3.02 12.25
CA MET A 12 -2.75 -1.98 12.27
C MET A 12 -4.03 -2.51 11.62
N LEU A 13 -5.17 -2.17 12.21
CA LEU A 13 -6.47 -2.38 11.61
C LEU A 13 -6.88 -1.14 10.83
N VAL A 14 -7.16 -1.30 9.54
CA VAL A 14 -7.90 -0.31 8.75
C VAL A 14 -9.38 -0.60 8.92
N MET A 15 -10.15 0.42 9.27
CA MET A 15 -11.57 0.32 9.58
C MET A 15 -12.39 1.30 8.76
N GLY A 16 -13.60 0.92 8.38
CA GLY A 16 -14.56 1.79 7.71
C GLY A 16 -15.95 1.17 7.77
N ASP A 17 -16.97 1.92 7.36
CA ASP A 17 -18.23 1.27 7.00
C ASP A 17 -18.07 0.49 5.68
N ALA A 18 -19.10 -0.28 5.30
CA ALA A 18 -19.03 -1.08 4.07
C ALA A 18 -18.83 -0.21 2.82
N LEU A 19 -19.42 0.99 2.76
CA LEU A 19 -19.29 1.88 1.62
C LEU A 19 -17.87 2.44 1.52
N ASP A 20 -17.26 2.81 2.65
CA ASP A 20 -15.87 3.28 2.69
C ASP A 20 -14.91 2.23 2.11
N LEU A 21 -15.08 0.96 2.49
CA LEU A 21 -14.22 -0.13 2.01
C LEU A 21 -14.47 -0.47 0.54
N VAL A 22 -15.71 -0.36 0.07
CA VAL A 22 -16.06 -0.48 -1.35
C VAL A 22 -15.42 0.65 -2.17
N GLU A 23 -15.48 1.90 -1.69
CA GLU A 23 -14.84 3.02 -2.39
C GLU A 23 -13.31 2.88 -2.40
N LEU A 24 -12.71 2.44 -1.30
CA LEU A 24 -11.28 2.11 -1.26
C LEU A 24 -10.92 1.03 -2.29
N GLN A 25 -11.71 -0.04 -2.39
CA GLN A 25 -11.51 -1.10 -3.36
C GLN A 25 -11.57 -0.57 -4.80
N LYS A 26 -12.49 0.35 -5.11
CA LYS A 26 -12.56 1.02 -6.42
C LYS A 26 -11.30 1.82 -6.72
N THR A 27 -10.79 2.59 -5.74
CA THR A 27 -9.53 3.34 -5.89
C THR A 27 -8.35 2.40 -6.20
N LEU A 28 -8.23 1.28 -5.50
CA LEU A 28 -7.18 0.28 -5.74
C LEU A 28 -7.34 -0.38 -7.12
N HIS A 29 -8.58 -0.69 -7.51
CA HIS A 29 -8.89 -1.31 -8.80
C HIS A 29 -8.50 -0.45 -10.00
N LYS A 30 -8.62 0.88 -9.87
CA LYS A 30 -8.16 1.82 -10.91
C LYS A 30 -6.66 1.68 -11.18
N VAL A 31 -5.86 1.55 -10.13
CA VAL A 31 -4.41 1.39 -10.26
C VAL A 31 -4.03 -0.02 -10.73
N THR A 32 -4.71 -1.08 -10.26
CA THR A 32 -4.46 -2.42 -10.80
C THR A 32 -4.82 -2.53 -12.28
N SER A 33 -5.89 -1.85 -12.72
CA SER A 33 -6.29 -1.79 -14.13
C SER A 33 -5.27 -1.06 -15.00
N LEU A 34 -4.67 0.01 -14.48
CA LEU A 34 -3.54 0.68 -15.14
C LEU A 34 -2.37 -0.28 -15.35
N ILE A 35 -2.01 -1.05 -14.32
CA ILE A 35 -0.90 -2.01 -14.38
C ILE A 35 -1.20 -3.16 -15.34
N ALA A 36 -2.42 -3.70 -15.30
CA ALA A 36 -2.88 -4.72 -16.24
C ALA A 36 -2.87 -4.20 -17.69
N GLY A 37 -3.18 -2.91 -17.91
CA GLY A 37 -3.06 -2.28 -19.22
C GLY A 37 -1.63 -2.25 -19.81
N TYR A 38 -0.61 -2.58 -19.02
CA TYR A 38 0.77 -2.75 -19.47
C TYR A 38 1.19 -4.23 -19.62
N ASP A 39 0.29 -5.19 -19.38
CA ASP A 39 0.54 -6.64 -19.30
C ASP A 39 1.56 -7.00 -18.20
N LEU A 40 1.36 -6.46 -16.98
CA LEU A 40 2.28 -6.57 -15.83
C LEU A 40 1.62 -7.13 -14.57
N GLU A 41 0.68 -8.06 -14.73
CA GLU A 41 -0.06 -8.70 -13.63
C GLU A 41 0.85 -9.54 -12.71
N ASP A 42 2.03 -9.95 -13.19
CA ASP A 42 3.03 -10.66 -12.37
C ASP A 42 3.94 -9.71 -11.56
N SER A 43 3.77 -8.38 -11.66
CA SER A 43 4.61 -7.42 -10.96
C SER A 43 4.31 -7.36 -9.45
N ASP A 44 5.34 -7.09 -8.64
CA ASP A 44 5.19 -6.93 -7.19
C ASP A 44 4.19 -5.83 -6.82
N ILE A 45 4.09 -4.78 -7.64
CA ILE A 45 3.11 -3.72 -7.47
C ILE A 45 1.70 -4.29 -7.67
N PHE A 46 1.45 -4.99 -8.78
CA PHE A 46 0.13 -5.59 -9.04
C PHE A 46 -0.31 -6.53 -7.91
N LEU A 47 0.60 -7.38 -7.44
CA LEU A 47 0.35 -8.31 -6.35
C LEU A 47 0.04 -7.59 -5.04
N LEU A 48 0.80 -6.55 -4.69
CA LEU A 48 0.55 -5.73 -3.49
C LEU A 48 -0.85 -5.10 -3.52
N PHE A 49 -1.21 -4.45 -4.64
CA PHE A 49 -2.51 -3.81 -4.79
C PHE A 49 -3.66 -4.82 -4.77
N SER A 50 -3.50 -5.93 -5.48
CA SER A 50 -4.52 -7.00 -5.53
C SER A 50 -4.75 -7.61 -4.16
N HIS A 51 -3.68 -7.89 -3.43
CA HIS A 51 -3.75 -8.40 -2.07
C HIS A 51 -4.45 -7.42 -1.11
N PHE A 52 -4.12 -6.13 -1.17
CA PHE A 52 -4.77 -5.12 -0.34
C PHE A 52 -6.25 -4.93 -0.73
N SER A 53 -6.56 -5.02 -2.02
CA SER A 53 -7.94 -5.01 -2.52
C SER A 53 -8.76 -6.20 -1.99
N GLN A 54 -8.17 -7.40 -1.97
CA GLN A 54 -8.82 -8.61 -1.42
C GLN A 54 -9.06 -8.50 0.09
N LYS A 55 -8.13 -7.89 0.85
CA LYS A 55 -8.32 -7.60 2.28
C LYS A 55 -9.51 -6.66 2.50
N ALA A 56 -9.59 -5.57 1.74
CA ALA A 56 -10.70 -4.63 1.81
C ALA A 56 -12.03 -5.32 1.46
N GLU A 57 -12.05 -6.09 0.37
CA GLU A 57 -13.21 -6.87 -0.08
C GLU A 57 -13.69 -7.88 0.97
N GLY A 58 -12.78 -8.69 1.51
CA GLY A 58 -13.09 -9.67 2.54
C GLY A 58 -13.69 -9.02 3.79
N ALA A 59 -13.21 -7.82 4.17
CA ALA A 59 -13.71 -7.10 5.33
C ALA A 59 -15.17 -6.65 5.20
N TRP A 60 -15.60 -6.17 4.03
CA TRP A 60 -16.98 -5.71 3.83
C TRP A 60 -17.94 -6.83 3.37
N LEU A 61 -17.46 -7.88 2.69
CA LEU A 61 -18.28 -9.03 2.27
C LEU A 61 -18.48 -10.07 3.38
N THR A 62 -17.41 -10.40 4.10
CA THR A 62 -17.37 -11.55 5.03
C THR A 62 -16.99 -11.18 6.45
N GLY A 63 -16.52 -9.95 6.68
CA GLY A 63 -16.04 -9.51 7.97
C GLY A 63 -17.17 -9.40 8.99
N CYS A 64 -17.01 -10.07 10.13
CA CYS A 64 -17.81 -9.80 11.31
C CYS A 64 -17.56 -8.34 11.74
N PRO A 65 -18.60 -7.51 11.97
CA PRO A 65 -18.40 -6.18 12.50
C PRO A 65 -17.71 -6.28 13.87
N GLN A 66 -16.42 -5.94 13.92
CA GLN A 66 -15.59 -6.19 15.11
C GLN A 66 -15.85 -5.19 16.24
N ARG A 67 -16.40 -4.01 15.93
CA ARG A 67 -16.71 -2.99 16.92
C ARG A 67 -18.00 -2.26 16.58
N ASN A 68 -18.99 -2.41 17.45
CA ASN A 68 -20.09 -1.46 17.56
C ASN A 68 -19.54 -0.22 18.26
N ALA A 69 -19.31 0.87 17.53
CA ALA A 69 -19.18 2.15 18.18
C ALA A 69 -20.59 2.75 18.26
N VAL A 70 -21.04 3.03 19.47
CA VAL A 70 -22.32 3.73 19.69
C VAL A 70 -22.04 5.23 19.59
N TYR A 71 -22.39 5.84 18.46
CA TYR A 71 -22.44 7.30 18.34
C TYR A 71 -23.86 7.75 18.67
N GLY A 72 -24.09 8.12 19.94
CA GLY A 72 -25.41 8.54 20.43
C GLY A 72 -26.40 7.38 20.50
N LYS A 73 -27.41 7.35 19.61
CA LYS A 73 -28.40 6.25 19.51
C LYS A 73 -28.19 5.33 18.29
N ALA A 74 -27.19 5.63 17.45
CA ALA A 74 -26.89 4.85 16.26
C ALA A 74 -25.76 3.86 16.57
N GLU A 75 -26.02 2.58 16.35
CA GLU A 75 -24.97 1.56 16.28
C GLU A 75 -24.28 1.70 14.92
N VAL A 76 -22.98 2.02 14.95
CA VAL A 76 -22.15 2.04 13.74
C VAL A 76 -21.37 0.73 13.69
N HIS A 77 -21.61 -0.05 12.65
CA HIS A 77 -20.89 -1.29 12.38
C HIS A 77 -19.64 -0.96 11.55
N TYR A 78 -18.47 -1.12 12.16
CA TYR A 78 -17.21 -1.02 11.43
C TYR A 78 -16.76 -2.40 10.92
N HIS A 79 -16.38 -2.41 9.66
CA HIS A 79 -15.66 -3.50 9.00
C HIS A 79 -14.17 -3.19 9.04
N CYS A 80 -13.32 -4.22 9.10
CA CYS A 80 -11.90 -4.02 9.22
C CYS A 80 -11.05 -5.14 8.64
N PHE A 81 -9.81 -4.81 8.27
CA PHE A 81 -8.78 -5.77 7.92
C PHE A 81 -7.43 -5.35 8.51
N GLU A 82 -6.54 -6.33 8.69
CA GLU A 82 -5.21 -6.15 9.24
C GLU A 82 -4.17 -5.86 8.15
N THR A 83 -3.27 -4.93 8.44
CA THR A 83 -2.11 -4.58 7.60
C THR A 83 -0.95 -4.14 8.47
N SER A 84 0.28 -4.22 7.96
CA SER A 84 1.43 -3.59 8.64
C SER A 84 1.53 -2.10 8.29
N ALA A 85 2.19 -1.33 9.16
CA ALA A 85 2.49 0.08 8.92
C ALA A 85 3.32 0.30 7.64
N LYS A 86 4.26 -0.63 7.36
CA LYS A 86 5.14 -0.57 6.19
C LYS A 86 4.40 -0.91 4.90
N GLU A 87 3.56 -1.95 4.90
CA GLU A 87 2.69 -2.28 3.77
C GLU A 87 1.82 -1.09 3.39
N LEU A 88 1.21 -0.44 4.38
CA LEU A 88 0.39 0.74 4.14
C LEU A 88 1.21 1.94 3.63
N LEU A 89 2.42 2.15 4.16
CA LEU A 89 3.31 3.20 3.68
C LEU A 89 3.69 2.99 2.22
N VAL A 90 4.13 1.79 1.83
CA VAL A 90 4.51 1.47 0.45
C VAL A 90 3.30 1.61 -0.46
N LEU A 91 2.15 1.04 -0.09
CA LEU A 91 0.91 1.12 -0.86
C LEU A 91 0.47 2.57 -1.08
N SER A 92 0.39 3.38 -0.02
CA SER A 92 -0.03 4.79 -0.12
C SER A 92 0.96 5.63 -0.94
N SER A 93 2.26 5.36 -0.83
CA SER A 93 3.28 6.03 -1.63
C SER A 93 3.19 5.67 -3.12
N LEU A 94 2.94 4.40 -3.43
CA LEU A 94 2.73 3.93 -4.80
C LEU A 94 1.41 4.47 -5.38
N LEU A 95 0.33 4.49 -4.60
CA LEU A 95 -0.94 5.10 -5.00
C LEU A 95 -0.76 6.55 -5.42
N ARG A 96 -0.09 7.33 -4.57
CA ARG A 96 0.18 8.73 -4.83
C ARG A 96 1.08 8.91 -6.07
N ALA A 97 2.11 8.09 -6.24
CA ALA A 97 2.99 8.16 -7.39
C ALA A 97 2.26 7.82 -8.70
N LEU A 98 1.36 6.83 -8.67
CA LEU A 98 0.63 6.37 -9.85
C LEU A 98 -0.65 7.18 -10.13
N ALA A 99 -1.07 8.05 -9.20
CA ALA A 99 -2.27 8.87 -9.32
C ALA A 99 -2.28 9.73 -10.59
N ASP A 100 -1.11 10.26 -10.99
CA ASP A 100 -0.97 11.10 -12.18
C ASP A 100 -1.23 10.35 -13.51
N PHE A 101 -1.25 9.02 -13.47
CA PHE A 101 -1.42 8.16 -14.63
C PHE A 101 -2.81 7.52 -14.72
N VAL A 102 -3.71 7.85 -13.79
CA VAL A 102 -5.08 7.32 -13.75
C VAL A 102 -6.08 8.46 -13.55
N LEU A 103 -7.32 8.27 -14.00
CA LEU A 103 -8.38 9.23 -13.70
C LEU A 103 -8.83 9.09 -12.23
N ILE A 104 -8.24 9.94 -11.39
CA ILE A 104 -8.53 10.05 -9.96
C ILE A 104 -9.69 11.03 -9.74
N THR A 105 -10.69 10.61 -8.98
CA THR A 105 -11.80 11.45 -8.51
C THR A 105 -11.49 12.07 -7.16
N GLU A 106 -12.30 13.03 -6.71
CA GLU A 106 -12.15 13.62 -5.38
C GLU A 106 -12.23 12.57 -4.25
N LEU A 107 -13.08 11.55 -4.40
CA LEU A 107 -13.16 10.45 -3.43
C LEU A 107 -11.90 9.58 -3.43
N ASP A 108 -11.29 9.34 -4.59
CA ASP A 108 -10.02 8.62 -4.67
C ASP A 108 -8.91 9.41 -3.98
N GLU A 109 -8.84 10.73 -4.19
CA GLU A 109 -7.88 11.61 -3.49
C GLU A 109 -8.06 11.55 -1.97
N VAL A 110 -9.31 11.58 -1.50
CA VAL A 110 -9.61 11.43 -0.07
C VAL A 110 -9.14 10.08 0.44
N ASN A 111 -9.38 8.99 -0.28
CA ASN A 111 -8.91 7.66 0.10
C ASN A 111 -7.38 7.61 0.18
N ILE A 112 -6.68 8.13 -0.82
CA ILE A 112 -5.21 8.19 -0.83
C ILE A 112 -4.71 8.98 0.38
N TYR A 113 -5.28 10.16 0.64
CA TYR A 113 -4.91 11.00 1.78
C TYR A 113 -5.16 10.31 3.12
N LEU A 114 -6.28 9.58 3.26
CA LEU A 114 -6.59 8.84 4.48
C LEU A 114 -5.58 7.70 4.70
N LEU A 115 -5.22 6.95 3.67
CA LEU A 115 -4.18 5.91 3.79
C LEU A 115 -2.81 6.51 4.14
N GLU A 116 -2.44 7.65 3.54
CA GLU A 116 -1.20 8.37 3.89
C GLU A 116 -1.21 8.83 5.36
N HIS A 117 -2.35 9.33 5.83
CA HIS A 117 -2.53 9.74 7.23
C HIS A 117 -2.42 8.55 8.18
N LEU A 118 -3.07 7.43 7.86
CA LEU A 118 -3.01 6.20 8.64
C LEU A 118 -1.59 5.66 8.69
N ALA A 119 -0.86 5.64 7.57
CA ALA A 119 0.53 5.23 7.51
C ALA A 119 1.40 6.15 8.39
N LYS A 120 1.23 7.46 8.28
CA LYS A 120 1.97 8.42 9.10
C LYS A 120 1.70 8.22 10.59
N LYS A 121 0.45 7.99 10.99
CA LYS A 121 0.11 7.77 12.41
C LYS A 121 0.69 6.46 12.96
N ALA A 122 0.91 5.47 12.09
CA ALA A 122 1.43 4.15 12.45
C ALA A 122 2.94 4.12 12.71
N LEU A 123 3.68 5.09 12.17
CA LEU A 123 5.13 5.11 12.17
C LEU A 123 5.67 5.83 13.41
N SER A 124 6.77 5.33 13.99
CA SER A 124 7.52 6.04 15.04
C SER A 124 8.40 7.16 14.45
N ILE A 125 9.03 7.96 15.31
CA ILE A 125 9.93 9.05 14.88
C ILE A 125 11.08 8.53 14.02
N THR A 126 11.69 7.40 14.39
CA THR A 126 12.76 6.77 13.61
C THR A 126 12.24 6.28 12.25
N ASP A 127 11.02 5.73 12.23
CA ASP A 127 10.39 5.24 11.01
C ASP A 127 9.97 6.38 10.07
N HIS A 128 9.79 7.61 10.56
CA HIS A 128 9.46 8.76 9.70
C HIS A 128 10.58 9.15 8.75
N GLN A 129 11.84 9.05 9.19
CA GLN A 129 12.97 9.35 8.32
C GLN A 129 13.08 8.30 7.20
N GLU A 130 12.92 7.02 7.57
CA GLU A 130 12.87 5.91 6.62
C GLU A 130 11.69 6.04 5.64
N ALA A 131 10.52 6.46 6.14
CA ALA A 131 9.35 6.69 5.30
C ALA A 131 9.56 7.81 4.28
N GLY A 132 10.33 8.84 4.64
CA GLY A 132 10.78 9.87 3.69
C GLY A 132 11.62 9.28 2.56
N LEU A 133 12.60 8.43 2.89
CA LEU A 133 13.48 7.78 1.92
C LEU A 133 12.71 6.84 0.98
N ILE A 134 11.76 6.06 1.51
CA ILE A 134 10.92 5.17 0.70
C ILE A 134 10.11 5.97 -0.31
N ARG A 135 9.43 7.04 0.15
CA ARG A 135 8.64 7.92 -0.73
C ARG A 135 9.50 8.54 -1.81
N GLU A 136 10.62 9.16 -1.42
CA GLU A 136 11.53 9.82 -2.36
C GLU A 136 12.12 8.82 -3.36
N GLY A 137 12.48 7.62 -2.91
CA GLY A 137 12.98 6.55 -3.78
C GLY A 137 11.96 6.08 -4.81
N ILE A 138 10.69 5.91 -4.41
CA ILE A 138 9.59 5.60 -5.32
C ILE A 138 9.45 6.69 -6.38
N TYR A 139 9.36 7.96 -5.97
CA TYR A 139 9.19 9.08 -6.89
C TYR A 139 10.35 9.23 -7.87
N LYS A 140 11.59 9.21 -7.38
CA LYS A 140 12.79 9.31 -8.23
C LYS A 140 12.89 8.14 -9.22
N SER A 141 12.58 6.93 -8.76
CA SER A 141 12.61 5.74 -9.63
C SER A 141 11.56 5.86 -10.74
N MET A 142 10.36 6.31 -10.41
CA MET A 142 9.29 6.52 -11.37
C MET A 142 9.62 7.62 -12.39
N GLU A 143 10.13 8.77 -11.92
CA GLU A 143 10.51 9.91 -12.76
C GLU A 143 11.64 9.55 -13.73
N SER A 144 12.66 8.83 -13.26
CA SER A 144 13.85 8.51 -14.06
C SER A 144 13.65 7.36 -15.06
N SER A 145 12.78 6.38 -14.76
CA SER A 145 12.61 5.18 -15.59
C SER A 145 11.35 5.22 -16.47
N GLY A 146 10.37 6.04 -16.11
CA GLY A 146 9.04 6.05 -16.70
C GLY A 146 8.16 4.92 -16.17
N ILE A 147 6.84 5.15 -16.18
CA ILE A 147 5.83 4.29 -15.52
C ILE A 147 5.96 2.79 -15.83
N LYS A 148 6.08 2.40 -17.11
CA LYS A 148 6.12 0.97 -17.48
C LYS A 148 7.34 0.26 -16.90
N ARG A 149 8.52 0.87 -17.02
CA ARG A 149 9.77 0.29 -16.47
C ARG A 149 9.75 0.32 -14.95
N PHE A 150 9.25 1.39 -14.37
CA PHE A 150 9.05 1.47 -12.92
C PHE A 150 8.23 0.28 -12.42
N ILE A 151 7.05 0.02 -12.99
CA ILE A 151 6.19 -1.09 -12.59
C ILE A 151 6.89 -2.45 -12.79
N GLN A 152 7.55 -2.65 -13.93
CA GLN A 152 8.26 -3.90 -14.25
C GLN A 152 9.36 -4.25 -13.24
N HIS A 153 10.13 -3.24 -12.84
CA HIS A 153 11.36 -3.42 -12.07
C HIS A 153 11.20 -3.12 -10.58
N PHE A 154 10.10 -2.49 -10.16
CA PHE A 154 9.83 -2.30 -8.74
C PHE A 154 9.73 -3.64 -8.03
N ARG A 155 10.35 -3.72 -6.85
CA ARG A 155 10.32 -4.90 -6.00
C ARG A 155 9.87 -4.51 -4.61
N CYS A 156 8.82 -5.17 -4.15
CA CYS A 156 8.31 -5.03 -2.78
C CYS A 156 9.07 -5.94 -1.81
N TYR A 157 9.80 -6.95 -2.32
CA TYR A 157 10.45 -8.02 -1.56
C TYR A 157 11.94 -8.16 -1.85
N ARG A 158 12.67 -8.72 -0.86
CA ARG A 158 14.03 -9.23 -1.03
C ARG A 158 13.99 -10.73 -1.35
N ASN A 159 14.59 -11.15 -2.46
CA ASN A 159 14.94 -12.56 -2.70
C ASN A 159 16.41 -12.75 -2.32
N ASP A 160 16.70 -13.38 -1.18
CA ASP A 160 18.09 -13.61 -0.71
C ASP A 160 18.90 -14.62 -1.55
N ALA A 161 18.45 -14.97 -2.76
CA ALA A 161 19.04 -16.05 -3.55
C ALA A 161 20.05 -15.63 -4.64
N LYS A 162 20.24 -14.33 -4.94
CA LYS A 162 21.15 -13.92 -6.03
C LYS A 162 21.90 -12.63 -5.73
N LEU A 163 22.97 -12.74 -4.95
CA LEU A 163 23.99 -11.71 -4.84
C LEU A 163 25.38 -12.35 -4.86
N GLN A 164 25.64 -13.17 -5.87
CA GLN A 164 26.98 -13.50 -6.34
C GLN A 164 26.93 -13.73 -7.86
N SER A 165 26.97 -12.65 -8.65
CA SER A 165 27.80 -12.50 -9.84
C SER A 165 27.34 -11.31 -10.68
N GLU A 166 28.32 -10.50 -11.09
CA GLU A 166 28.29 -9.58 -12.24
C GLU A 166 27.77 -8.15 -12.02
N GLY A 167 28.71 -7.28 -11.64
CA GLY A 167 29.28 -6.34 -12.60
C GLY A 167 28.46 -5.09 -12.97
N THR A 168 28.71 -4.00 -12.21
CA THR A 168 28.87 -2.61 -12.71
C THR A 168 27.83 -2.05 -13.69
N SER A 169 26.87 -1.26 -13.15
CA SER A 169 26.46 0.08 -13.65
C SER A 169 25.08 0.58 -13.14
N LEU A 170 24.39 -0.17 -12.27
CA LEU A 170 23.07 0.24 -11.71
C LEU A 170 22.98 0.17 -10.17
N GLN A 171 24.13 0.05 -9.48
CA GLN A 171 24.18 -0.21 -8.04
C GLN A 171 23.76 0.96 -7.15
N THR A 172 23.63 2.19 -7.67
CA THR A 172 23.44 3.36 -6.79
C THR A 172 21.98 3.72 -6.50
N ILE A 173 20.99 3.03 -7.08
CA ILE A 173 19.57 3.18 -6.67
C ILE A 173 19.09 1.93 -5.92
N GLY A 174 19.72 0.79 -6.23
CA GLY A 174 19.56 -0.50 -5.55
C GLY A 174 20.19 -0.62 -4.17
N GLU A 175 20.73 0.46 -3.59
CA GLU A 175 21.29 0.48 -2.23
C GLU A 175 20.56 1.45 -1.29
N TYR A 176 19.76 2.39 -1.81
CA TYR A 176 19.10 3.42 -0.99
C TYR A 176 17.69 3.08 -0.51
N LEU A 177 17.11 1.99 -1.01
CA LEU A 177 15.87 1.37 -0.50
C LEU A 177 16.15 0.10 0.34
N PHE A 178 17.42 -0.18 0.65
CA PHE A 178 17.93 -1.52 1.03
C PHE A 178 18.54 -1.56 2.44
N PRO A 179 17.73 -1.24 3.44
CA PRO A 179 17.28 -2.29 4.33
C PRO A 179 15.76 -2.18 4.55
N VAL A 180 15.17 -3.05 5.35
CA VAL A 180 13.90 -2.80 6.07
C VAL A 180 12.60 -3.44 5.53
N VAL A 181 12.67 -4.48 4.70
CA VAL A 181 11.52 -5.38 4.48
C VAL A 181 11.92 -6.85 4.65
N ASP A 182 12.26 -7.23 5.89
CA ASP A 182 12.23 -8.64 6.29
C ASP A 182 10.80 -9.00 6.70
N GLY A 183 10.23 -10.02 6.05
CA GLY A 183 9.09 -10.78 6.60
C GLY A 183 7.67 -10.37 6.19
N LEU A 184 7.45 -9.64 5.09
CA LEU A 184 6.11 -9.13 4.80
C LEU A 184 5.11 -10.15 4.24
N PHE A 185 5.52 -11.24 3.55
CA PHE A 185 4.57 -12.27 3.09
C PHE A 185 5.22 -13.65 2.98
N VAL A 186 4.60 -14.67 3.61
CA VAL A 186 4.85 -16.09 3.29
C VAL A 186 4.09 -16.37 2.00
N ARG A 187 4.79 -16.77 0.93
CA ARG A 187 4.17 -17.31 -0.28
C ARG A 187 3.29 -18.50 0.13
N ILE A 188 1.98 -18.42 -0.10
CA ILE A 188 1.08 -19.58 -0.14
C ILE A 188 1.27 -20.25 -1.50
#